data_AF-A0A850P677-F1
#
_entry.id   AF-A0A850P677-F1
#
_cell.length_a   1.000
_cell.length_b   1.000
_cell.length_c   1.000
_cell.angle_alpha   90.00
_cell.angle_beta   90.00
_cell.angle_gamma   90.00
#
_symmetry.space_group_name_H-M   'P 1'
#
loop_
_entity.id
_entity.type
_entity.pdbx_description
1 polymer ?
#
loop_
_entity_poly.entity_id
_entity_poly.type
_entity_poly.pdbx_seq_one_letter_code
_entity_poly.pdbx_strand_id
1 'polypeptide(L)'
;MGAFLTPLTGNKYERGGKGFGRFIAFRIFRDVFYSSRQIDALGAVIGGSYAYKPFANDDNLVEIAVDSGVAAHRFDRGLTALMRSPFDESQDYFDLAGPRYMGASAENAIAAALLDHFLIEFIQKKVPQHTILVIDGAPFNLYEHFYESLSMGGSRTEYLEIGQKSRRFDFSYFKVGEAQAKKHRLYFYANNRAASDLENISSGVNDKPFVEAGETGPQRYFYLVAVSSDFFVSSQSRDRITNLHARIVRDGVKKSIRDHLIALAKQHILEIESAYTSERRAKMVADIEHLIAVDPLLRRGLGDRSPEDFVRKRSITETREQLAQDLFVERFRKKFDFSKLGEDASVEQLEHLVKTQIPADAKEALAVYVAYRNHVITIFRELLKKQADGLATEDRVHALIYPRYKDSDEIDYSSHNLWLLDDDLAYAQYVSSDRTPDGNYRAKGEYAHDLLVNNQNELMVVEMKRPQKTGYSAESDSPTNNPVDQLKRQISDIRQKGRIKTSAGREVSVPPDTMVRGYVIADWNDNLQNYLQMEDFVITNYGGQMAYRYFQSLNLMIEVVAFDRLVDRATNRNEAFVQMLEGRSTYDRKPKGTLGSLGATGGTR
;
A
#
# COMPACT_ATOMS: atom_id res chain seq x y z
N MET A 1 66.28 2.79 -20.06
CA MET A 1 65.99 3.05 -18.63
C MET A 1 65.42 4.46 -18.34
N GLY A 2 65.86 5.53 -19.01
CA GLY A 2 65.44 6.91 -18.69
C GLY A 2 63.93 7.15 -18.56
N ALA A 3 63.10 6.53 -19.41
CA ALA A 3 61.65 6.71 -19.34
C ALA A 3 61.02 6.22 -18.01
N PHE A 4 61.60 5.25 -17.29
CA PHE A 4 61.08 4.81 -15.98
C PHE A 4 61.30 5.87 -14.91
N LEU A 5 62.51 6.42 -14.86
CA LEU A 5 62.97 7.41 -13.87
C LEU A 5 62.40 8.81 -14.08
N THR A 6 62.03 9.16 -15.31
CA THR A 6 61.49 10.50 -15.63
C THR A 6 59.98 10.57 -15.36
N PRO A 7 59.48 11.42 -14.43
CA PRO A 7 58.07 11.77 -14.36
C PRO A 7 57.61 12.45 -15.67
N LEU A 8 56.32 12.40 -15.99
CA LEU A 8 55.73 13.19 -17.09
C LEU A 8 56.34 13.00 -18.52
N THR A 9 56.91 11.84 -18.84
CA THR A 9 57.29 11.52 -20.25
C THR A 9 56.06 11.57 -21.17
N GLY A 10 56.22 11.88 -22.47
CA GLY A 10 55.11 11.93 -23.45
C GLY A 10 54.18 10.71 -23.41
N ASN A 11 54.71 9.48 -23.42
CA ASN A 11 53.91 8.25 -23.30
C ASN A 11 53.13 8.17 -21.96
N LYS A 12 53.76 8.54 -20.83
CA LYS A 12 53.08 8.62 -19.53
C LYS A 12 51.98 9.68 -19.55
N TYR A 13 52.20 10.82 -20.19
CA TYR A 13 51.23 11.91 -20.32
C TYR A 13 50.05 11.54 -21.23
N GLU A 14 50.28 10.85 -22.35
CA GLU A 14 49.23 10.33 -23.24
C GLU A 14 48.36 9.26 -22.56
N ARG A 15 48.99 8.38 -21.76
CA ARG A 15 48.26 7.45 -20.86
C ARG A 15 47.74 8.16 -19.60
N GLY A 16 48.03 9.45 -19.47
CA GLY A 16 47.82 10.40 -18.36
C GLY A 16 48.19 9.90 -16.97
N GLY A 17 49.22 9.05 -16.88
CA GLY A 17 49.94 8.82 -15.63
C GLY A 17 50.89 9.98 -15.33
N LYS A 18 50.90 10.45 -14.09
CA LYS A 18 51.86 11.47 -13.64
C LYS A 18 53.27 10.90 -13.41
N GLY A 19 53.40 9.58 -13.46
CA GLY A 19 54.67 8.89 -13.23
C GLY A 19 55.07 8.79 -11.75
N PHE A 20 54.16 9.02 -10.80
CA PHE A 20 54.49 8.96 -9.37
C PHE A 20 54.25 7.59 -8.70
N GLY A 21 53.67 6.61 -9.40
CA GLY A 21 53.31 5.31 -8.79
C GLY A 21 54.45 4.61 -8.06
N ARG A 22 55.68 4.72 -8.57
CA ARG A 22 56.89 4.17 -7.92
C ARG A 22 57.22 4.79 -6.56
N PHE A 23 56.76 6.02 -6.29
CA PHE A 23 56.94 6.67 -4.98
C PHE A 23 55.79 6.35 -4.02
N ILE A 24 54.59 6.09 -4.53
CA ILE A 24 53.41 5.80 -3.69
C ILE A 24 53.60 4.53 -2.87
N ALA A 25 54.32 3.53 -3.38
CA ALA A 25 54.65 2.31 -2.64
C ALA A 25 55.34 2.60 -1.29
N PHE A 26 56.17 3.65 -1.21
CA PHE A 26 56.87 4.04 0.03
C PHE A 26 55.97 4.69 1.09
N ARG A 27 54.67 4.87 0.82
CA ARG A 27 53.69 5.19 1.87
C ARG A 27 53.39 3.99 2.75
N ILE A 28 53.55 2.78 2.22
CA ILE A 28 53.13 1.54 2.87
C ILE A 28 54.35 0.67 3.17
N PHE A 29 55.31 0.60 2.25
CA PHE A 29 56.44 -0.34 2.31
C PHE A 29 57.78 0.37 2.47
N ARG A 30 58.68 -0.19 3.28
CA ARG A 30 60.05 0.35 3.45
C ARG A 30 60.96 -0.01 2.28
N ASP A 31 60.76 -1.18 1.68
CA ASP A 31 61.61 -1.67 0.59
C ASP A 31 60.80 -1.95 -0.68
N VAL A 32 61.32 -1.50 -1.83
CA VAL A 32 60.75 -1.74 -3.16
C VAL A 32 61.82 -2.20 -4.12
N PHE A 33 61.56 -3.33 -4.80
CA PHE A 33 62.47 -3.95 -5.74
C PHE A 33 61.79 -4.20 -7.09
N TYR A 34 62.58 -4.21 -8.14
CA TYR A 34 62.14 -4.49 -9.50
C TYR A 34 63.07 -5.52 -10.16
N SER A 35 62.51 -6.52 -10.82
CA SER A 35 63.25 -7.40 -11.73
C SER A 35 62.62 -7.33 -13.11
N SER A 36 63.41 -7.03 -14.12
CA SER A 36 62.92 -6.80 -15.48
C SER A 36 63.72 -7.63 -16.48
N ARG A 37 63.04 -8.18 -17.49
CA ARG A 37 63.64 -8.81 -18.66
C ARG A 37 63.03 -8.22 -19.92
N GLN A 38 63.85 -8.00 -20.93
CA GLN A 38 63.47 -7.45 -22.24
C GLN A 38 64.25 -8.18 -23.33
N ILE A 39 63.68 -8.21 -24.53
CA ILE A 39 64.35 -8.72 -25.72
C ILE A 39 64.79 -7.49 -26.53
N ASP A 40 66.08 -7.39 -26.81
CA ASP A 40 66.61 -6.30 -27.62
C ASP A 40 66.31 -6.50 -29.13
N ALA A 41 66.70 -5.53 -29.96
CA ALA A 41 66.47 -5.59 -31.41
C ALA A 41 67.20 -6.75 -32.11
N LEU A 42 68.20 -7.35 -31.45
CA LEU A 42 69.00 -8.48 -31.95
C LEU A 42 68.51 -9.83 -31.39
N GLY A 43 67.45 -9.84 -30.57
CA GLY A 43 66.89 -11.04 -29.99
C GLY A 43 67.56 -11.49 -28.68
N ALA A 44 68.53 -10.75 -28.16
CA ALA A 44 69.18 -11.07 -26.90
C ALA A 44 68.30 -10.68 -25.71
N VAL A 45 68.20 -11.57 -24.73
CA VAL A 45 67.49 -11.28 -23.47
C VAL A 45 68.41 -10.45 -22.59
N ILE A 46 68.04 -9.19 -22.40
CA ILE A 46 68.68 -8.26 -21.45
C ILE A 46 67.80 -8.14 -20.20
N GLY A 47 68.40 -8.10 -19.03
CA GLY A 47 67.63 -8.00 -17.78
C GLY A 47 68.50 -7.66 -16.58
N GLY A 48 67.84 -7.38 -15.46
CA GLY A 48 68.51 -7.05 -14.20
C GLY A 48 67.53 -7.00 -13.04
N SER A 49 68.10 -7.05 -11.83
CA SER A 49 67.39 -6.85 -10.57
C SER A 49 67.86 -5.56 -9.93
N TYR A 50 66.91 -4.79 -9.37
CA TYR A 50 67.14 -3.44 -8.90
C TYR A 50 66.44 -3.18 -7.58
N ALA A 51 67.11 -2.52 -6.65
CA ALA A 51 66.52 -1.88 -5.48
C ALA A 51 66.21 -0.41 -5.81
N TYR A 52 64.96 0.00 -5.62
CA TYR A 52 64.59 1.40 -5.83
C TYR A 52 64.87 2.22 -4.55
N LYS A 53 65.83 3.13 -4.62
CA LYS A 53 66.26 3.99 -3.51
C LYS A 53 66.00 5.45 -3.90
N PRO A 54 64.85 6.05 -3.52
CA PRO A 54 64.43 7.37 -4.01
C PRO A 54 65.34 8.54 -3.60
N PHE A 55 66.25 8.32 -2.63
CA PHE A 55 67.19 9.31 -2.11
C PHE A 55 68.66 8.92 -2.31
N ALA A 56 68.94 7.99 -3.24
CA ALA A 56 70.32 7.69 -3.60
C ALA A 56 70.97 8.87 -4.33
N ASN A 57 72.28 9.07 -4.13
CA ASN A 57 72.99 10.23 -4.65
C ASN A 57 73.19 10.20 -6.17
N ASP A 58 73.33 9.00 -6.76
CA ASP A 58 73.72 8.82 -8.16
C ASP A 58 72.56 8.31 -9.04
N ASP A 59 72.02 7.13 -8.74
CA ASP A 59 70.85 6.56 -9.42
C ASP A 59 69.83 6.02 -8.40
N ASN A 60 68.57 6.36 -8.61
CA ASN A 60 67.44 5.89 -7.81
C ASN A 60 67.14 4.40 -8.06
N LEU A 61 67.67 3.80 -9.12
CA LEU A 61 67.54 2.39 -9.44
C LEU A 61 68.90 1.70 -9.27
N VAL A 62 69.16 1.17 -8.08
CA VAL A 62 70.45 0.55 -7.74
C VAL A 62 70.43 -0.91 -8.15
N GLU A 63 71.35 -1.31 -9.04
CA GLU A 63 71.51 -2.71 -9.44
C GLU A 63 71.95 -3.58 -8.25
N ILE A 64 71.33 -4.74 -8.14
CA ILE A 64 71.55 -5.71 -7.07
C ILE A 64 71.72 -7.10 -7.67
N ALA A 65 72.44 -7.99 -6.96
CA ALA A 65 72.52 -9.38 -7.36
C ALA A 65 71.12 -10.02 -7.38
N VAL A 66 70.93 -11.01 -8.25
CA VAL A 66 69.62 -11.66 -8.51
C VAL A 66 68.98 -12.25 -7.24
N ASP A 67 69.80 -12.64 -6.26
CA ASP A 67 69.32 -13.21 -4.99
C ASP A 67 69.22 -12.17 -3.86
N SER A 68 69.60 -10.92 -4.12
CA SER A 68 69.66 -9.84 -3.14
C SER A 68 68.38 -8.98 -3.12
N GLY A 69 67.22 -9.61 -2.91
CA GLY A 69 65.97 -8.89 -2.60
C GLY A 69 64.77 -9.28 -3.45
N VAL A 70 64.93 -9.45 -4.77
CA VAL A 70 63.86 -9.90 -5.68
C VAL A 70 64.39 -10.94 -6.67
N ALA A 71 63.70 -12.07 -6.77
CA ALA A 71 64.05 -13.11 -7.73
C ALA A 71 63.99 -12.59 -9.18
N ALA A 72 64.77 -13.22 -10.06
CA ALA A 72 64.73 -12.91 -11.49
C ALA A 72 63.30 -13.01 -12.05
N HIS A 73 62.93 -12.08 -12.91
CA HIS A 73 61.65 -12.14 -13.60
C HIS A 73 61.50 -13.48 -14.35
N ARG A 74 60.36 -14.13 -14.15
CA ARG A 74 60.14 -15.53 -14.57
C ARG A 74 60.00 -15.75 -16.08
N PHE A 75 59.78 -14.68 -16.86
CA PHE A 75 59.56 -14.75 -18.31
C PHE A 75 60.65 -14.00 -19.09
N ASP A 76 60.77 -14.29 -20.38
CA ASP A 76 61.77 -13.64 -21.26
C ASP A 76 61.51 -12.14 -21.46
N ARG A 77 60.27 -11.70 -21.22
CA ARG A 77 59.90 -10.29 -21.26
C ARG A 77 58.89 -9.95 -20.18
N GLY A 78 59.17 -8.91 -19.41
CA GLY A 78 58.23 -8.36 -18.43
C GLY A 78 58.91 -7.75 -17.22
N LEU A 79 58.11 -7.51 -16.18
CA LEU A 79 58.51 -6.88 -14.93
C LEU A 79 57.90 -7.63 -13.75
N THR A 80 58.72 -7.94 -12.75
CA THR A 80 58.31 -8.27 -11.38
C THR A 80 58.56 -7.05 -10.50
N ALA A 81 57.56 -6.64 -9.72
CA ALA A 81 57.73 -5.66 -8.66
C ALA A 81 57.48 -6.35 -7.32
N LEU A 82 58.39 -6.17 -6.36
CA LEU A 82 58.29 -6.71 -5.02
C LEU A 82 58.32 -5.56 -4.02
N MET A 83 57.35 -5.55 -3.11
CA MET A 83 57.25 -4.58 -2.02
C MET A 83 57.21 -5.36 -0.71
N ARG A 84 58.05 -5.00 0.26
CA ARG A 84 58.16 -5.73 1.54
C ARG A 84 58.35 -4.78 2.71
N SER A 85 58.29 -5.33 3.91
CA SER A 85 58.52 -4.59 5.16
C SER A 85 57.53 -3.42 5.30
N PRO A 86 56.21 -3.68 5.41
CA PRO A 86 55.25 -2.63 5.61
C PRO A 86 55.54 -1.85 6.91
N PHE A 87 55.22 -0.55 6.93
CA PHE A 87 55.29 0.25 8.15
C PHE A 87 54.29 -0.25 9.20
N ASP A 88 54.57 0.03 10.47
CA ASP A 88 53.83 -0.50 11.61
C ASP A 88 52.34 -0.09 11.54
N GLU A 89 52.04 1.10 11.02
CA GLU A 89 50.66 1.58 10.83
C GLU A 89 49.87 0.81 9.75
N SER A 90 50.54 0.00 8.93
CA SER A 90 49.93 -0.81 7.87
C SER A 90 50.07 -2.32 8.10
N GLN A 91 50.75 -2.76 9.16
CA GLN A 91 51.02 -4.20 9.40
C GLN A 91 49.75 -5.03 9.58
N ASP A 92 48.71 -4.43 10.16
CA ASP A 92 47.42 -5.09 10.40
C ASP A 92 46.67 -5.49 9.11
N TYR A 93 46.98 -4.87 7.96
CA TYR A 93 46.48 -5.30 6.64
C TYR A 93 47.14 -6.57 6.11
N PHE A 94 48.28 -6.98 6.69
CA PHE A 94 49.03 -8.17 6.29
C PHE A 94 48.95 -9.31 7.31
N ASP A 95 48.35 -9.06 8.47
CA ASP A 95 47.97 -10.11 9.43
C ASP A 95 46.61 -10.71 9.06
N LEU A 96 46.62 -11.75 8.23
CA LEU A 96 45.40 -12.40 7.73
C LEU A 96 44.58 -13.09 8.83
N ALA A 97 45.20 -13.42 9.96
CA ALA A 97 44.53 -13.97 11.15
C ALA A 97 44.12 -12.88 12.16
N GLY A 98 44.45 -11.62 11.86
CA GLY A 98 44.27 -10.49 12.75
C GLY A 98 42.82 -10.04 12.91
N PRO A 99 42.58 -9.10 13.85
CA PRO A 99 41.25 -8.59 14.20
C PRO A 99 40.52 -7.96 13.00
N ARG A 100 41.24 -7.45 12.00
CA ARG A 100 40.71 -6.81 10.80
C ARG A 100 39.86 -7.73 9.93
N TYR A 101 40.16 -9.03 9.95
CA TYR A 101 39.46 -10.04 9.16
C TYR A 101 38.53 -10.92 10.02
N MET A 102 38.30 -10.57 11.30
CA MET A 102 37.32 -11.30 12.11
C MET A 102 35.91 -11.17 11.51
N GLY A 103 35.35 -12.30 11.06
CA GLY A 103 33.98 -12.39 10.53
C GLY A 103 33.88 -12.59 9.01
N ALA A 104 34.98 -12.55 8.26
CA ALA A 104 35.04 -12.91 6.85
C ALA A 104 36.41 -13.51 6.50
N SER A 105 36.50 -14.38 5.49
CA SER A 105 37.80 -14.86 5.02
C SER A 105 38.63 -13.68 4.49
N ALA A 106 39.89 -13.57 4.93
CA ALA A 106 40.80 -12.52 4.50
C ALA A 106 41.02 -12.56 2.98
N GLU A 107 41.04 -13.77 2.41
CA GLU A 107 41.13 -14.02 0.98
C GLU A 107 39.97 -13.37 0.23
N ASN A 108 38.73 -13.61 0.68
CA ASN A 108 37.53 -13.03 0.08
C ASN A 108 37.51 -11.50 0.23
N ALA A 109 37.92 -10.97 1.38
CA ALA A 109 37.97 -9.53 1.62
C ALA A 109 38.97 -8.83 0.70
N ILE A 110 40.16 -9.40 0.52
CA ILE A 110 41.21 -8.86 -0.36
C ILE A 110 40.80 -8.99 -1.83
N ALA A 111 40.26 -10.15 -2.24
CA ALA A 111 39.78 -10.36 -3.60
C ALA A 111 38.66 -9.36 -3.96
N ALA A 112 37.67 -9.19 -3.07
CA ALA A 112 36.59 -8.22 -3.26
C ALA A 112 37.14 -6.78 -3.35
N ALA A 113 38.08 -6.39 -2.48
CA ALA A 113 38.69 -5.06 -2.53
C ALA A 113 39.46 -4.80 -3.83
N LEU A 114 40.18 -5.80 -4.36
CA LEU A 114 40.87 -5.70 -5.64
C LEU A 114 39.90 -5.63 -6.81
N LEU A 115 38.83 -6.43 -6.81
CA LEU A 115 37.78 -6.36 -7.82
C LEU A 115 37.09 -5.00 -7.81
N ASP A 116 36.75 -4.45 -6.63
CA ASP A 116 36.16 -3.11 -6.52
C ASP A 116 37.13 -2.03 -7.03
N HIS A 117 38.43 -2.15 -6.73
CA HIS A 117 39.44 -1.18 -7.16
C HIS A 117 39.65 -1.17 -8.69
N PHE A 118 39.64 -2.35 -9.33
CA PHE A 118 39.86 -2.52 -10.76
C PHE A 118 38.56 -2.78 -11.54
N LEU A 119 37.41 -2.46 -10.93
CA LEU A 119 36.08 -2.81 -11.45
C LEU A 119 35.88 -2.32 -12.89
N ILE A 120 36.39 -1.13 -13.22
CA ILE A 120 36.30 -0.56 -14.57
C ILE A 120 37.06 -1.42 -15.56
N GLU A 121 38.29 -1.84 -15.26
CA GLU A 121 39.11 -2.67 -16.15
C GLU A 121 38.45 -4.02 -16.39
N PHE A 122 37.84 -4.61 -15.36
CA PHE A 122 37.05 -5.83 -15.49
C PHE A 122 35.81 -5.59 -16.35
N ILE A 123 35.03 -4.55 -16.11
CA ILE A 123 33.84 -4.25 -16.93
C ILE A 123 34.19 -3.96 -18.40
N GLN A 124 35.33 -3.32 -18.65
CA GLN A 124 35.83 -3.03 -19.99
C GLN A 124 36.54 -4.21 -20.67
N LYS A 125 36.62 -5.39 -20.03
CA LYS A 125 37.34 -6.57 -20.54
C LYS A 125 38.80 -6.29 -20.89
N LYS A 126 39.46 -5.43 -20.10
CA LYS A 126 40.88 -5.09 -20.25
C LYS A 126 41.80 -5.94 -19.38
N VAL A 127 41.23 -6.64 -18.40
CA VAL A 127 41.97 -7.54 -17.53
C VAL A 127 42.31 -8.83 -18.31
N PRO A 128 43.58 -9.29 -18.28
CA PRO A 128 43.96 -10.58 -18.87
C PRO A 128 43.21 -11.76 -18.23
N GLN A 129 42.96 -12.81 -19.01
CA GLN A 129 42.31 -14.04 -18.50
C GLN A 129 43.10 -14.76 -17.39
N HIS A 130 44.43 -14.57 -17.36
CA HIS A 130 45.33 -15.18 -16.39
C HIS A 130 45.74 -14.19 -15.29
N THR A 131 44.77 -13.51 -14.69
CA THR A 131 45.00 -12.62 -13.53
C THR A 131 44.87 -13.42 -12.24
N ILE A 132 45.99 -13.99 -11.80
CA ILE A 132 46.07 -14.84 -10.62
C ILE A 132 46.48 -14.02 -9.40
N LEU A 133 45.65 -14.05 -8.36
CA LEU A 133 45.92 -13.55 -7.02
C LEU A 133 46.31 -14.73 -6.13
N VAL A 134 47.42 -14.64 -5.41
CA VAL A 134 47.82 -15.67 -4.45
C VAL A 134 47.84 -15.06 -3.06
N ILE A 135 47.06 -15.62 -2.14
CA ILE A 135 46.97 -15.17 -0.74
C ILE A 135 47.31 -16.37 0.14
N ASP A 136 48.35 -16.25 0.97
CA ASP A 136 48.86 -17.34 1.82
C ASP A 136 49.03 -18.69 1.09
N GLY A 137 49.54 -18.63 -0.14
CA GLY A 137 49.74 -19.81 -1.00
C GLY A 137 48.50 -20.30 -1.74
N ALA A 138 47.30 -19.79 -1.44
CA ALA A 138 46.07 -20.13 -2.16
C ALA A 138 45.91 -19.29 -3.44
N PRO A 139 45.87 -19.90 -4.64
CA PRO A 139 45.70 -19.19 -5.90
C PRO A 139 44.21 -18.96 -6.24
N PHE A 140 43.89 -17.77 -6.72
CA PHE A 140 42.55 -17.35 -7.18
C PHE A 140 42.67 -16.71 -8.57
N ASN A 141 41.90 -17.19 -9.54
CA ASN A 141 41.77 -16.48 -10.81
C ASN A 141 40.72 -15.38 -10.69
N LEU A 142 41.15 -14.13 -10.56
CA LEU A 142 40.25 -12.99 -10.41
C LEU A 142 39.39 -12.75 -11.66
N TYR A 143 39.88 -13.13 -12.83
CA TYR A 143 39.11 -13.03 -14.08
C TYR A 143 37.91 -13.96 -14.03
N GLU A 144 38.13 -15.26 -13.81
CA GLU A 144 37.07 -16.25 -13.69
C GLU A 144 36.12 -15.88 -12.55
N HIS A 145 36.66 -15.54 -11.37
CA HIS A 145 35.86 -15.15 -10.21
C HIS A 145 34.91 -13.98 -10.52
N PHE A 146 35.38 -12.97 -11.26
CA PHE A 146 34.55 -11.83 -11.63
C PHE A 146 33.48 -12.22 -12.67
N TYR A 147 33.85 -12.85 -13.78
CA TYR A 147 32.92 -13.09 -14.89
C TYR A 147 31.98 -14.28 -14.69
N GLU A 148 32.33 -15.27 -13.87
CA GLU A 148 31.40 -16.34 -13.49
C GLU A 148 30.22 -15.80 -12.65
N SER A 149 30.47 -14.74 -11.88
CA SER A 149 29.47 -14.12 -11.00
C SER A 149 28.66 -12.98 -11.66
N LEU A 150 28.99 -12.63 -12.91
CA LEU A 150 28.52 -11.45 -13.60
C LEU A 150 27.93 -11.79 -14.96
N SER A 151 26.62 -11.65 -15.11
CA SER A 151 25.95 -11.78 -16.40
C SER A 151 25.56 -10.42 -16.98
N MET A 152 25.54 -10.33 -18.31
CA MET A 152 25.14 -9.11 -19.02
C MET A 152 23.62 -8.92 -18.89
N GLY A 153 23.20 -7.83 -18.26
CA GLY A 153 21.80 -7.39 -18.19
C GLY A 153 21.36 -6.53 -19.38
N GLY A 154 22.30 -6.11 -20.24
CA GLY A 154 22.04 -5.35 -21.47
C GLY A 154 22.81 -4.02 -21.53
N SER A 155 22.53 -3.22 -22.57
CA SER A 155 23.06 -1.88 -22.71
C SER A 155 22.01 -0.91 -23.28
N ARG A 156 22.19 0.38 -23.01
CA ARG A 156 21.36 1.48 -23.51
C ARG A 156 22.22 2.69 -23.84
N THR A 157 21.78 3.50 -24.78
CA THR A 157 22.42 4.79 -25.10
C THR A 157 21.38 5.88 -24.99
N GLU A 158 21.70 6.94 -24.25
CA GLU A 158 20.85 8.10 -24.00
C GLU A 158 21.54 9.38 -24.45
N TYR A 159 20.73 10.39 -24.74
CA TYR A 159 21.22 11.71 -25.14
C TYR A 159 20.65 12.78 -24.21
N LEU A 160 21.52 13.63 -23.66
CA LEU A 160 21.13 14.79 -22.86
C LEU A 160 21.60 16.08 -23.53
N GLU A 161 20.71 17.06 -23.60
CA GLU A 161 21.07 18.43 -24.01
C GLU A 161 21.80 19.15 -22.88
N ILE A 162 23.08 19.46 -23.10
CA ILE A 162 23.94 20.15 -22.12
C ILE A 162 24.63 21.31 -22.82
N GLY A 163 24.25 22.55 -22.44
CA GLY A 163 24.82 23.76 -23.01
C GLY A 163 24.59 23.86 -24.53
N GLN A 164 23.36 23.60 -24.98
CA GLN A 164 22.95 23.61 -26.40
C GLN A 164 23.66 22.58 -27.28
N LYS A 165 24.21 21.52 -26.68
CA LYS A 165 24.80 20.40 -27.39
C LYS A 165 24.24 19.09 -26.85
N SER A 166 23.80 18.24 -27.76
CA SER A 166 23.45 16.86 -27.45
C SER A 166 24.69 16.08 -27.04
N ARG A 167 24.67 15.47 -25.85
CA ARG A 167 25.75 14.65 -25.30
C ARG A 167 25.27 13.23 -25.14
N ARG A 168 26.07 12.28 -25.64
CA ARG A 168 25.81 10.84 -25.59
C ARG A 168 26.25 10.25 -24.25
N PHE A 169 25.44 9.39 -23.66
CA PHE A 169 25.72 8.62 -22.46
C PHE A 169 25.42 7.15 -22.72
N ASP A 170 26.39 6.28 -22.50
CA ASP A 170 26.26 4.83 -22.68
C ASP A 170 26.15 4.14 -21.33
N PHE A 171 25.11 3.32 -21.18
CA PHE A 171 24.80 2.54 -19.99
C PHE A 171 25.06 1.06 -20.26
N SER A 172 25.79 0.41 -19.37
CA SER A 172 25.97 -1.04 -19.35
C SER A 172 25.39 -1.60 -18.06
N TYR A 173 24.50 -2.58 -18.20
CA TYR A 173 23.80 -3.23 -17.09
C TYR A 173 24.40 -4.60 -16.84
N PHE A 174 24.81 -4.85 -15.60
CA PHE A 174 25.35 -6.13 -15.17
C PHE A 174 24.49 -6.69 -14.05
N LYS A 175 24.18 -7.98 -14.12
CA LYS A 175 23.54 -8.71 -13.04
C LYS A 175 24.65 -9.32 -12.19
N VAL A 176 24.68 -8.94 -10.92
CA VAL A 176 25.68 -9.38 -9.93
C VAL A 176 24.96 -10.23 -8.90
N GLY A 177 25.44 -11.46 -8.70
CA GLY A 177 24.83 -12.38 -7.73
C GLY A 177 24.73 -11.80 -6.30
N GLU A 178 23.69 -12.20 -5.56
CA GLU A 178 23.41 -11.74 -4.18
C GLU A 178 24.59 -11.96 -3.20
N ALA A 179 25.46 -12.93 -3.47
CA ALA A 179 26.67 -13.16 -2.68
C ALA A 179 27.69 -12.01 -2.78
N GLN A 180 27.74 -11.33 -3.94
CA GLN A 180 28.73 -10.31 -4.27
C GLN A 180 28.16 -8.88 -4.15
N ALA A 181 26.84 -8.72 -4.26
CA ALA A 181 26.17 -7.44 -4.13
C ALA A 181 24.98 -7.52 -3.16
N LYS A 182 24.80 -6.46 -2.37
CA LYS A 182 23.67 -6.35 -1.42
C LYS A 182 22.62 -5.31 -1.85
N LYS A 183 22.91 -4.52 -2.90
CA LYS A 183 22.10 -3.39 -3.37
C LYS A 183 22.35 -3.14 -4.85
N HIS A 184 21.38 -2.53 -5.52
CA HIS A 184 21.59 -1.99 -6.86
C HIS A 184 22.53 -0.78 -6.79
N ARG A 185 23.58 -0.80 -7.60
CA ARG A 185 24.61 0.25 -7.62
C ARG A 185 24.81 0.81 -9.03
N LEU A 186 25.20 2.08 -9.09
CA LEU A 186 25.58 2.75 -10.32
C LEU A 186 26.92 3.46 -10.12
N TYR A 187 27.76 3.48 -11.14
CA TYR A 187 28.94 4.32 -11.16
C TYR A 187 29.13 4.96 -12.53
N PHE A 188 29.70 6.16 -12.51
CA PHE A 188 30.08 6.90 -13.70
C PHE A 188 31.56 6.69 -13.95
N TYR A 189 31.98 6.50 -15.21
CA TYR A 189 33.40 6.41 -15.54
C TYR A 189 33.80 7.18 -16.80
N ALA A 190 35.04 7.67 -16.80
CA ALA A 190 35.64 8.42 -17.91
C ALA A 190 37.09 7.99 -18.16
N ASN A 191 37.51 8.01 -19.43
CA ASN A 191 38.91 7.82 -19.85
C ASN A 191 39.60 6.58 -19.23
N ASN A 192 38.83 5.51 -18.98
CA ASN A 192 39.29 4.22 -18.44
C ASN A 192 39.94 4.27 -17.05
N ARG A 193 39.77 5.34 -16.26
CA ARG A 193 40.43 5.48 -14.94
C ARG A 193 39.63 6.27 -13.91
N ALA A 194 38.91 7.31 -14.33
CA ALA A 194 38.14 8.12 -13.39
C ALA A 194 36.79 7.46 -13.15
N ALA A 195 36.50 7.11 -11.90
CA ALA A 195 35.18 6.67 -11.44
C ALA A 195 34.53 7.75 -10.57
N SER A 196 33.20 7.73 -10.45
CA SER A 196 32.52 8.29 -9.28
C SER A 196 32.51 7.26 -8.14
N ASP A 197 32.11 7.71 -6.95
CA ASP A 197 31.65 6.78 -5.92
C ASP A 197 30.46 5.95 -6.44
N LEU A 198 30.27 4.76 -5.85
CA LEU A 198 29.13 3.89 -6.14
C LEU A 198 27.84 4.49 -5.55
N GLU A 199 26.89 4.78 -6.44
CA GLU A 199 25.57 5.30 -6.12
C GLU A 199 24.61 4.17 -5.79
N ASN A 200 23.93 4.23 -4.64
CA ASN A 200 22.83 3.31 -4.36
C ASN A 200 21.58 3.73 -5.15
N ILE A 201 21.12 2.87 -6.05
CA ILE A 201 19.96 3.12 -6.91
C ILE A 201 18.78 2.18 -6.63
N SER A 202 18.80 1.45 -5.52
CA SER A 202 17.76 0.46 -5.17
C SER A 202 16.39 1.11 -4.90
N SER A 203 16.38 2.32 -4.32
CA SER A 203 15.14 3.04 -4.02
C SER A 203 14.35 3.36 -5.29
N GLY A 204 13.06 3.01 -5.31
CA GLY A 204 12.17 3.20 -6.46
C GLY A 204 12.26 2.11 -7.53
N VAL A 205 13.06 1.06 -7.31
CA VAL A 205 13.19 -0.11 -8.18
C VAL A 205 12.68 -1.35 -7.43
N ASN A 206 13.60 -2.17 -6.93
CA ASN A 206 13.39 -3.24 -5.97
C ASN A 206 14.54 -3.09 -4.97
N ASP A 207 14.26 -3.13 -3.67
CA ASP A 207 15.31 -3.08 -2.65
C ASP A 207 15.90 -4.46 -2.36
N LYS A 208 15.19 -5.52 -2.80
CA LYS A 208 15.60 -6.92 -2.77
C LYS A 208 16.19 -7.34 -4.11
N PRO A 209 16.96 -8.44 -4.16
CA PRO A 209 17.48 -8.94 -5.43
C PRO A 209 16.32 -9.38 -6.33
N PHE A 210 16.51 -9.19 -7.64
CA PHE A 210 15.67 -9.85 -8.64
C PHE A 210 15.96 -11.35 -8.65
N VAL A 211 15.00 -12.11 -9.19
CA VAL A 211 15.09 -13.56 -9.29
C VAL A 211 14.84 -13.96 -10.73
N GLU A 212 15.73 -14.75 -11.30
CA GLU A 212 15.54 -15.40 -12.59
C GLU A 212 15.76 -16.91 -12.50
N ALA A 213 15.21 -17.65 -13.46
CA ALA A 213 15.46 -19.08 -13.57
C ALA A 213 16.89 -19.31 -14.10
N GLY A 214 17.73 -19.98 -13.32
CA GLY A 214 19.05 -20.44 -13.75
C GLY A 214 19.11 -21.96 -13.89
N GLU A 215 20.20 -22.46 -14.48
CA GLU A 215 20.40 -23.89 -14.75
C GLU A 215 20.45 -24.75 -13.48
N THR A 216 20.93 -24.19 -12.37
CA THR A 216 21.10 -24.87 -11.07
C THR A 216 20.06 -24.47 -10.03
N GLY A 217 19.05 -23.68 -10.42
CA GLY A 217 18.02 -23.14 -9.51
C GLY A 217 17.78 -21.64 -9.69
N PRO A 218 16.94 -21.03 -8.84
CA PRO A 218 16.66 -19.60 -8.91
C PRO A 218 17.92 -18.78 -8.61
N GLN A 219 18.34 -17.96 -9.57
CA GLN A 219 19.47 -17.04 -9.40
C GLN A 219 18.97 -15.70 -8.90
N ARG A 220 19.61 -15.20 -7.84
CA ARG A 220 19.27 -13.94 -7.19
C ARG A 220 20.36 -12.92 -7.46
N TYR A 221 19.99 -11.74 -7.95
CA TYR A 221 20.96 -10.74 -8.40
C TYR A 221 20.52 -9.30 -8.13
N PHE A 222 21.53 -8.42 -8.04
CA PHE A 222 21.37 -6.98 -8.08
C PHE A 222 22.01 -6.42 -9.35
N TYR A 223 21.54 -5.24 -9.76
CA TYR A 223 22.13 -4.52 -10.89
C TYR A 223 23.33 -3.69 -10.46
N LEU A 224 24.44 -3.85 -11.18
CA LEU A 224 25.54 -2.91 -11.25
C LEU A 224 25.47 -2.18 -12.60
N VAL A 225 25.34 -0.86 -12.57
CA VAL A 225 25.18 -0.04 -13.77
C VAL A 225 26.44 0.81 -13.98
N ALA A 226 27.06 0.66 -15.14
CA ALA A 226 28.22 1.42 -15.54
C ALA A 226 27.81 2.47 -16.59
N VAL A 227 28.08 3.74 -16.33
CA VAL A 227 27.72 4.84 -17.24
C VAL A 227 28.98 5.55 -17.74
N SER A 228 29.14 5.65 -19.05
CA SER A 228 30.24 6.39 -19.69
C SER A 228 29.76 7.47 -20.64
N SER A 229 30.58 8.52 -20.77
CA SER A 229 30.38 9.58 -21.75
C SER A 229 31.68 10.33 -21.98
N ASP A 230 31.91 10.75 -23.23
CA ASP A 230 32.99 11.68 -23.58
C ASP A 230 32.79 13.07 -22.94
N PHE A 231 31.59 13.36 -22.43
CA PHE A 231 31.33 14.57 -21.67
C PHE A 231 32.03 14.56 -20.30
N PHE A 232 32.27 13.39 -19.69
CA PHE A 232 32.79 13.33 -18.33
C PHE A 232 34.24 13.81 -18.22
N VAL A 233 34.47 14.73 -17.28
CA VAL A 233 35.78 15.33 -17.02
C VAL A 233 36.39 14.72 -15.77
N SER A 234 37.53 14.05 -15.93
CA SER A 234 38.32 13.53 -14.81
C SER A 234 38.98 14.67 -14.03
N SER A 235 39.00 14.56 -12.70
CA SER A 235 39.74 15.47 -11.81
C SER A 235 41.24 15.46 -12.10
N GLN A 236 41.99 16.41 -11.52
CA GLN A 236 43.45 16.40 -11.63
C GLN A 236 44.11 15.18 -10.98
N SER A 237 43.49 14.55 -9.96
CA SER A 237 43.95 13.26 -9.42
C SER A 237 43.57 12.07 -10.31
N ARG A 238 42.58 12.27 -11.21
CA ARG A 238 41.99 11.29 -12.14
C ARG A 238 41.16 10.20 -11.47
N ASP A 239 40.83 10.35 -10.19
CA ASP A 239 40.04 9.39 -9.41
C ASP A 239 38.58 9.84 -9.23
N ARG A 240 38.17 10.97 -9.81
CA ARG A 240 36.82 11.52 -9.67
C ARG A 240 36.35 12.21 -10.94
N ILE A 241 35.06 12.16 -11.23
CA ILE A 241 34.43 12.96 -12.29
C ILE A 241 33.90 14.28 -11.71
N THR A 242 34.31 15.42 -12.28
CA THR A 242 34.06 16.76 -11.70
C THR A 242 32.76 17.41 -12.17
N ASN A 243 32.28 17.07 -13.36
CA ASN A 243 31.16 17.76 -14.01
C ASN A 243 29.78 17.07 -13.84
N LEU A 244 29.69 16.05 -12.98
CA LEU A 244 28.43 15.36 -12.67
C LEU A 244 27.39 16.25 -11.95
N HIS A 245 27.87 17.25 -11.21
CA HIS A 245 27.03 18.13 -10.39
C HIS A 245 26.44 19.31 -11.16
N ALA A 246 26.82 19.50 -12.43
CA ALA A 246 26.21 20.53 -13.26
C ALA A 246 24.71 20.28 -13.40
N ARG A 247 23.90 21.35 -13.33
CA ARG A 247 22.43 21.25 -13.36
C ARG A 247 21.90 21.54 -14.75
N ILE A 248 21.00 20.68 -15.21
CA ILE A 248 20.28 20.83 -16.48
C ILE A 248 18.78 20.82 -16.23
N VAL A 249 18.02 21.42 -17.13
CA VAL A 249 16.56 21.37 -17.11
C VAL A 249 16.10 20.30 -18.09
N ARG A 250 15.37 19.30 -17.60
CA ARG A 250 14.71 18.28 -18.42
C ARG A 250 13.30 18.09 -17.88
N ASP A 251 12.31 18.00 -18.77
CA ASP A 251 10.91 17.79 -18.42
C ASP A 251 10.37 18.80 -17.38
N GLY A 252 10.83 20.05 -17.48
CA GLY A 252 10.47 21.15 -16.56
C GLY A 252 11.17 21.12 -15.19
N VAL A 253 12.07 20.15 -14.93
CA VAL A 253 12.73 19.98 -13.63
C VAL A 253 14.23 20.25 -13.72
N LYS A 254 14.76 21.11 -12.84
CA LYS A 254 16.18 21.45 -12.75
C LYS A 254 16.93 20.55 -11.77
N LYS A 255 17.50 19.45 -12.25
CA LYS A 255 18.33 18.51 -11.44
C LYS A 255 19.77 18.44 -11.94
N SER A 256 20.66 17.84 -11.15
CA SER A 256 22.03 17.58 -11.60
C SER A 256 22.05 16.55 -12.74
N ILE A 257 23.10 16.54 -13.57
CA ILE A 257 23.29 15.50 -14.59
C ILE A 257 23.31 14.12 -13.93
N ARG A 258 23.99 13.99 -12.78
CA ARG A 258 23.99 12.79 -11.94
C ARG A 258 22.58 12.28 -11.64
N ASP A 259 21.69 13.14 -11.15
CA ASP A 259 20.33 12.73 -10.78
C ASP A 259 19.50 12.28 -11.99
N HIS A 260 19.68 12.94 -13.14
CA HIS A 260 19.01 12.54 -14.38
C HIS A 260 19.48 11.17 -14.86
N LEU A 261 20.79 10.92 -14.86
CA LEU A 261 21.35 9.63 -15.27
C LEU A 261 20.96 8.52 -14.29
N ILE A 262 20.90 8.80 -12.98
CA ILE A 262 20.36 7.86 -11.98
C ILE A 262 18.89 7.55 -12.28
N ALA A 263 18.07 8.56 -12.60
CA ALA A 263 16.66 8.34 -12.94
C ALA A 263 16.49 7.48 -14.20
N LEU A 264 17.29 7.72 -15.25
CA LEU A 264 17.31 6.91 -16.47
C LEU A 264 17.73 5.47 -16.18
N ALA A 265 18.78 5.26 -15.37
CA ALA A 265 19.21 3.91 -15.00
C ALA A 265 18.11 3.13 -14.28
N LYS A 266 17.40 3.76 -13.34
CA LYS A 266 16.26 3.13 -12.66
C LYS A 266 15.14 2.80 -13.64
N GLN A 267 14.81 3.71 -14.54
CA GLN A 267 13.80 3.48 -15.57
C GLN A 267 14.19 2.29 -16.47
N HIS A 268 15.42 2.25 -16.96
CA HIS A 268 15.91 1.14 -17.79
C HIS A 268 15.86 -0.19 -17.04
N ILE A 269 16.22 -0.23 -15.75
CA ILE A 269 16.08 -1.47 -14.95
C ILE A 269 14.61 -1.91 -14.88
N LEU A 270 13.68 -0.99 -14.64
CA LEU A 270 12.25 -1.31 -14.60
C LEU A 270 11.70 -1.80 -15.96
N GLU A 271 12.25 -1.29 -17.06
CA GLU A 271 11.93 -1.73 -18.42
C GLU A 271 12.53 -3.11 -18.75
N ILE A 272 13.78 -3.36 -18.33
CA ILE A 272 14.43 -4.67 -18.46
C ILE A 272 13.63 -5.70 -17.65
N GLU A 273 13.25 -5.35 -16.42
CA GLU A 273 12.46 -6.16 -15.49
C GLU A 273 10.95 -5.93 -15.66
N SER A 274 10.48 -5.87 -16.91
CA SER A 274 9.09 -5.51 -17.26
C SER A 274 8.03 -6.43 -16.65
N ALA A 275 8.32 -7.72 -16.49
CA ALA A 275 7.43 -8.69 -15.87
C ALA A 275 7.20 -8.37 -14.38
N TYR A 276 8.29 -8.18 -13.63
CA TYR A 276 8.23 -7.76 -12.22
C TYR A 276 7.51 -6.41 -12.07
N THR A 277 7.85 -5.44 -12.92
CA THR A 277 7.23 -4.11 -12.91
C THR A 277 5.72 -4.21 -13.16
N SER A 278 5.29 -5.05 -14.11
CA SER A 278 3.86 -5.27 -14.41
C SER A 278 3.11 -5.91 -13.25
N GLU A 279 3.68 -6.94 -12.62
CA GLU A 279 3.09 -7.61 -11.47
C GLU A 279 2.91 -6.65 -10.29
N ARG A 280 3.94 -5.85 -9.98
CA ARG A 280 3.87 -4.84 -8.92
C ARG A 280 2.81 -3.79 -9.19
N ARG A 281 2.69 -3.32 -10.43
CA ARG A 281 1.64 -2.36 -10.83
C ARG A 281 0.24 -2.96 -10.73
N ALA A 282 0.06 -4.22 -11.15
CA ALA A 282 -1.22 -4.92 -11.02
C ALA A 282 -1.64 -5.04 -9.56
N LYS A 283 -0.70 -5.35 -8.66
CA LYS A 283 -0.97 -5.35 -7.20
C LYS A 283 -1.39 -3.98 -6.69
N MET A 284 -0.71 -2.90 -7.09
CA MET A 284 -1.09 -1.54 -6.69
C MET A 284 -2.50 -1.17 -7.19
N VAL A 285 -2.88 -1.60 -8.39
CA VAL A 285 -4.25 -1.43 -8.92
C VAL A 285 -5.25 -2.16 -8.05
N ALA A 286 -5.01 -3.43 -7.72
CA ALA A 286 -5.88 -4.20 -6.83
C ALA A 286 -5.98 -3.57 -5.43
N ASP A 287 -4.89 -3.03 -4.90
CA ASP A 287 -4.89 -2.29 -3.62
C ASP A 287 -5.78 -1.03 -3.70
N ILE A 288 -5.73 -0.29 -4.81
CA ILE A 288 -6.60 0.88 -5.05
C ILE A 288 -8.07 0.46 -5.16
N GLU A 289 -8.37 -0.59 -5.92
CA GLU A 289 -9.74 -1.10 -6.05
C GLU A 289 -10.30 -1.55 -4.71
N HIS A 290 -9.50 -2.25 -3.91
CA HIS A 290 -9.88 -2.64 -2.56
C HIS A 290 -10.08 -1.43 -1.65
N LEU A 291 -9.21 -0.42 -1.72
CA LEU A 291 -9.39 0.84 -0.98
C LEU A 291 -10.71 1.53 -1.35
N ILE A 292 -11.06 1.56 -2.64
CA ILE A 292 -12.32 2.12 -3.13
C ILE A 292 -13.52 1.27 -2.72
N ALA A 293 -13.38 -0.06 -2.65
CA ALA A 293 -14.45 -0.93 -2.18
C ALA A 293 -14.75 -0.70 -0.68
N VAL A 294 -13.72 -0.46 0.14
CA VAL A 294 -13.85 -0.16 1.57
C VAL A 294 -14.37 1.27 1.81
N ASP A 295 -13.81 2.25 1.10
CA ASP A 295 -14.24 3.65 1.12
C ASP A 295 -14.50 4.13 -0.32
N PRO A 296 -15.75 4.03 -0.80
CA PRO A 296 -16.14 4.48 -2.14
C PRO A 296 -15.77 5.93 -2.44
N LEU A 297 -15.56 6.76 -1.42
CA LEU A 297 -15.20 8.17 -1.60
C LEU A 297 -13.81 8.35 -2.20
N LEU A 298 -12.91 7.38 -2.00
CA LEU A 298 -11.56 7.40 -2.57
C LEU A 298 -11.58 7.33 -4.10
N ARG A 299 -12.67 6.90 -4.75
CA ARG A 299 -12.82 6.89 -6.21
C ARG A 299 -12.65 8.28 -6.82
N ARG A 300 -13.07 9.34 -6.12
CA ARG A 300 -12.92 10.74 -6.56
C ARG A 300 -11.46 11.19 -6.58
N GLY A 301 -10.60 10.58 -5.75
CA GLY A 301 -9.15 10.79 -5.75
C GLY A 301 -8.47 10.40 -7.07
N LEU A 302 -9.05 9.44 -7.80
CA LEU A 302 -8.60 9.11 -9.15
C LEU A 302 -8.91 10.23 -10.16
N GLY A 303 -10.00 10.98 -9.94
CA GLY A 303 -10.57 11.89 -10.94
C GLY A 303 -11.03 11.13 -12.18
N ASP A 304 -10.66 11.66 -13.35
CA ASP A 304 -11.02 11.07 -14.65
C ASP A 304 -10.07 9.93 -15.07
N ARG A 305 -9.09 9.58 -14.23
CA ARG A 305 -8.13 8.50 -14.49
C ARG A 305 -8.70 7.15 -14.09
N SER A 306 -8.30 6.10 -14.81
CA SER A 306 -8.45 4.73 -14.33
C SER A 306 -7.43 4.44 -13.21
N PRO A 307 -7.62 3.38 -12.40
CA PRO A 307 -6.62 2.91 -11.45
C PRO A 307 -5.24 2.65 -12.11
N GLU A 308 -5.23 2.07 -13.31
CA GLU A 308 -4.02 1.80 -14.08
C GLU A 308 -3.28 3.09 -14.45
N ASP A 309 -4.01 4.08 -14.95
CA ASP A 309 -3.44 5.39 -15.29
C ASP A 309 -2.91 6.14 -14.06
N PHE A 310 -3.59 5.99 -12.92
CA PHE A 310 -3.15 6.56 -11.64
C PHE A 310 -1.84 5.94 -11.17
N VAL A 311 -1.67 4.62 -11.33
CA VAL A 311 -0.46 3.88 -10.97
C VAL A 311 0.67 4.11 -11.99
N ARG A 312 0.37 4.37 -13.26
CA ARG A 312 1.35 4.40 -14.37
C ARG A 312 2.59 5.27 -14.12
N LYS A 313 2.40 6.44 -13.51
CA LYS A 313 3.49 7.41 -13.23
C LYS A 313 4.06 7.30 -11.82
N ARG A 314 3.51 6.42 -10.99
CA ARG A 314 3.92 6.21 -9.60
C ARG A 314 5.09 5.25 -9.47
N SER A 315 5.78 5.35 -8.35
CA SER A 315 6.84 4.42 -8.00
C SER A 315 6.23 3.07 -7.64
N ILE A 316 6.77 1.97 -8.20
CA ILE A 316 6.27 0.61 -7.94
C ILE A 316 6.54 0.09 -6.51
N THR A 317 7.23 0.90 -5.71
CA THR A 317 7.55 0.66 -4.30
C THR A 317 6.61 1.41 -3.34
N GLU A 318 5.67 2.20 -3.86
CA GLU A 318 4.66 2.86 -3.03
C GLU A 318 3.79 1.83 -2.29
N THR A 319 3.51 2.14 -1.03
CA THR A 319 2.69 1.32 -0.13
C THR A 319 1.21 1.62 -0.31
N ARG A 320 0.35 0.70 0.14
CA ARG A 320 -1.10 0.89 0.11
C ARG A 320 -1.54 2.14 0.88
N GLU A 321 -0.87 2.46 1.98
CA GLU A 321 -1.13 3.64 2.80
C GLU A 321 -0.78 4.92 2.05
N GLN A 322 0.35 4.95 1.34
CA GLN A 322 0.73 6.09 0.50
C GLN A 322 -0.27 6.31 -0.66
N LEU A 323 -0.74 5.22 -1.28
CA LEU A 323 -1.79 5.29 -2.30
C LEU A 323 -3.09 5.86 -1.73
N ALA A 324 -3.51 5.41 -0.54
CA ALA A 324 -4.69 5.92 0.15
C ALA A 324 -4.54 7.41 0.51
N GLN A 325 -3.39 7.81 1.04
CA GLN A 325 -3.09 9.20 1.37
C GLN A 325 -3.21 10.11 0.16
N ASP A 326 -2.66 9.70 -0.99
CA ASP A 326 -2.73 10.51 -2.20
C ASP A 326 -4.13 10.56 -2.81
N LEU A 327 -4.87 9.44 -2.79
CA LEU A 327 -6.29 9.45 -3.18
C LEU A 327 -7.09 10.41 -2.30
N PHE A 328 -6.82 10.42 -1.00
CA PHE A 328 -7.45 11.34 -0.06
C PHE A 328 -7.07 12.79 -0.33
N VAL A 329 -5.79 13.10 -0.56
CA VAL A 329 -5.32 14.46 -0.86
C VAL A 329 -5.92 14.97 -2.17
N GLU A 330 -5.93 14.15 -3.23
CA GLU A 330 -6.53 14.51 -4.51
C GLU A 330 -8.05 14.72 -4.38
N ARG A 331 -8.73 13.90 -3.58
CA ARG A 331 -10.15 14.11 -3.22
C ARG A 331 -10.33 15.43 -2.48
N PHE A 332 -9.53 15.69 -1.45
CA PHE A 332 -9.62 16.90 -0.64
C PHE A 332 -9.42 18.16 -1.48
N ARG A 333 -8.45 18.15 -2.40
CA ARG A 333 -8.21 19.24 -3.36
C ARG A 333 -9.40 19.52 -4.28
N LYS A 334 -10.20 18.49 -4.58
CA LYS A 334 -11.39 18.58 -5.43
C LYS A 334 -12.69 18.83 -4.66
N LYS A 335 -12.65 18.83 -3.32
CA LYS A 335 -13.80 19.19 -2.50
C LYS A 335 -14.05 20.69 -2.65
N PHE A 336 -15.28 21.06 -2.97
CA PHE A 336 -15.64 22.47 -3.07
C PHE A 336 -15.59 23.10 -1.66
N ASP A 337 -14.84 24.18 -1.52
CA ASP A 337 -14.69 24.88 -0.26
C ASP A 337 -15.78 25.95 -0.14
N PHE A 338 -16.84 25.63 0.58
CA PHE A 338 -17.97 26.52 0.81
C PHE A 338 -17.56 27.82 1.53
N SER A 339 -16.42 27.85 2.24
CA SER A 339 -15.92 29.07 2.88
C SER A 339 -15.37 30.12 1.90
N LYS A 340 -15.20 29.75 0.61
CA LYS A 340 -14.74 30.66 -0.46
C LYS A 340 -15.89 31.36 -1.19
N LEU A 341 -17.14 31.10 -0.82
CA LEU A 341 -18.28 31.90 -1.27
C LEU A 341 -18.18 33.27 -0.58
N GLY A 342 -17.98 34.32 -1.39
CA GLY A 342 -18.06 35.69 -0.89
C GLY A 342 -19.47 35.97 -0.35
N GLU A 343 -19.57 36.84 0.65
CA GLU A 343 -20.86 37.26 1.25
C GLU A 343 -21.83 37.85 0.21
N ASP A 344 -21.32 38.25 -0.97
CA ASP A 344 -22.06 38.85 -2.09
C ASP A 344 -22.46 37.85 -3.21
N ALA A 345 -22.41 36.53 -2.97
CA ALA A 345 -22.75 35.53 -3.99
C ALA A 345 -24.21 35.65 -4.47
N SER A 346 -24.44 35.69 -5.79
CA SER A 346 -25.79 35.87 -6.35
C SER A 346 -26.67 34.63 -6.16
N VAL A 347 -27.99 34.83 -6.15
CA VAL A 347 -28.96 33.74 -5.99
C VAL A 347 -28.83 32.70 -7.12
N GLU A 348 -28.52 33.12 -8.34
CA GLU A 348 -28.28 32.22 -9.48
C GLU A 348 -26.99 31.40 -9.32
N GLN A 349 -25.94 31.99 -8.72
CA GLN A 349 -24.70 31.28 -8.41
C GLN A 349 -24.94 30.22 -7.33
N LEU A 350 -25.70 30.56 -6.29
CA LEU A 350 -26.11 29.62 -5.25
C LEU A 350 -27.01 28.51 -5.80
N GLU A 351 -27.96 28.82 -6.69
CA GLU A 351 -28.79 27.82 -7.37
C GLU A 351 -27.98 26.86 -8.23
N HIS A 352 -27.02 27.37 -9.01
CA HIS A 352 -26.14 26.52 -9.82
C HIS A 352 -25.30 25.61 -8.93
N LEU A 353 -24.78 26.13 -7.81
CA LEU A 353 -24.01 25.38 -6.83
C LEU A 353 -24.86 24.27 -6.17
N VAL A 354 -26.10 24.58 -5.81
CA VAL A 354 -27.08 23.66 -5.24
C VAL A 354 -27.51 22.59 -6.25
N LYS A 355 -27.59 22.91 -7.54
CA LYS A 355 -27.98 21.96 -8.60
C LYS A 355 -26.83 21.10 -9.11
N THR A 356 -25.57 21.47 -8.88
CA THR A 356 -24.40 20.78 -9.48
C THR A 356 -23.40 20.25 -8.47
N GLN A 357 -23.05 21.02 -7.43
CA GLN A 357 -22.03 20.65 -6.44
C GLN A 357 -22.62 19.93 -5.23
N ILE A 358 -23.75 20.41 -4.69
CA ILE A 358 -24.46 19.74 -3.59
C ILE A 358 -24.88 18.31 -3.95
N PRO A 359 -25.37 17.99 -5.17
CA PRO A 359 -25.72 16.61 -5.52
C PRO A 359 -24.50 15.70 -5.62
N ALA A 360 -23.31 16.22 -5.93
CA ALA A 360 -22.08 15.43 -5.95
C ALA A 360 -21.61 15.10 -4.52
N ASP A 361 -21.60 16.09 -3.63
CA ASP A 361 -21.22 15.90 -2.22
C ASP A 361 -22.32 15.19 -1.41
N ALA A 362 -23.59 15.35 -1.76
CA ALA A 362 -24.72 14.61 -1.17
C ALA A 362 -24.76 13.15 -1.66
N LYS A 363 -24.39 12.88 -2.93
CA LYS A 363 -24.12 11.50 -3.38
C LYS A 363 -22.96 10.87 -2.60
N GLU A 364 -21.98 11.67 -2.20
CA GLU A 364 -20.84 11.24 -1.38
C GLU A 364 -21.30 10.79 0.02
N ALA A 365 -22.05 11.63 0.74
CA ALA A 365 -22.64 11.26 2.03
C ALA A 365 -23.62 10.08 1.91
N LEU A 366 -24.40 10.04 0.82
CA LEU A 366 -25.31 8.95 0.52
C LEU A 366 -24.56 7.63 0.27
N ALA A 367 -23.43 7.64 -0.43
CA ALA A 367 -22.64 6.42 -0.70
C ALA A 367 -22.14 5.76 0.59
N VAL A 368 -21.59 6.54 1.52
CA VAL A 368 -21.17 6.05 2.84
C VAL A 368 -22.37 5.49 3.61
N TYR A 369 -23.48 6.23 3.63
CA TYR A 369 -24.67 5.82 4.35
C TYR A 369 -25.27 4.53 3.79
N VAL A 370 -25.32 4.37 2.46
CA VAL A 370 -25.81 3.17 1.78
C VAL A 370 -24.90 1.97 2.04
N ALA A 371 -23.57 2.16 2.00
CA ALA A 371 -22.61 1.11 2.31
C ALA A 371 -22.73 0.63 3.77
N TYR A 372 -22.91 1.57 4.70
CA TYR A 372 -23.19 1.27 6.10
C TYR A 372 -24.49 0.48 6.26
N ARG A 373 -25.61 0.93 5.66
CA ARG A 373 -26.90 0.22 5.69
C ARG A 373 -26.80 -1.20 5.14
N ASN A 374 -26.06 -1.40 4.04
CA ASN A 374 -25.82 -2.73 3.47
C ASN A 374 -25.08 -3.66 4.44
N HIS A 375 -24.06 -3.15 5.15
CA HIS A 375 -23.36 -3.94 6.17
C HIS A 375 -24.29 -4.32 7.32
N VAL A 376 -25.09 -3.39 7.83
CA VAL A 376 -26.05 -3.66 8.91
C VAL A 376 -27.08 -4.72 8.48
N ILE A 377 -27.64 -4.62 7.28
CA ILE A 377 -28.58 -5.62 6.72
C ILE A 377 -27.90 -7.00 6.61
N THR A 378 -26.64 -7.02 6.19
CA THR A 378 -25.87 -8.28 6.09
C THR A 378 -25.67 -8.91 7.46
N ILE A 379 -25.29 -8.12 8.47
CA ILE A 379 -25.19 -8.58 9.86
C ILE A 379 -26.55 -9.10 10.35
N PHE A 380 -27.65 -8.40 10.06
CA PHE A 380 -28.98 -8.83 10.47
C PHE A 380 -29.33 -10.19 9.87
N ARG A 381 -29.11 -10.39 8.56
CA ARG A 381 -29.31 -11.69 7.89
C ARG A 381 -28.52 -12.82 8.54
N GLU A 382 -27.27 -12.56 8.92
CA GLU A 382 -26.44 -13.58 9.58
C GLU A 382 -26.94 -13.92 10.99
N LEU A 383 -27.52 -12.97 11.73
CA LEU A 383 -28.12 -13.23 13.05
C LEU A 383 -29.39 -14.09 12.97
N LEU A 384 -30.12 -14.07 11.85
CA LEU A 384 -31.33 -14.89 11.65
C LEU A 384 -31.00 -16.35 11.30
N LYS A 385 -29.77 -16.63 10.85
CA LYS A 385 -29.31 -17.98 10.51
C LYS A 385 -28.85 -18.74 11.76
N LYS A 386 -28.96 -20.07 11.70
CA LYS A 386 -28.35 -20.97 12.68
C LYS A 386 -26.85 -21.06 12.41
N GLN A 387 -26.03 -20.60 13.35
CA GLN A 387 -24.57 -20.68 13.28
C GLN A 387 -24.04 -21.92 14.03
N ALA A 388 -22.74 -22.20 13.93
CA ALA A 388 -22.11 -23.37 14.55
C ALA A 388 -22.24 -23.40 16.08
N ASP A 389 -22.32 -22.23 16.70
CA ASP A 389 -22.52 -21.98 18.12
C ASP A 389 -24.01 -21.93 18.54
N GLY A 390 -24.93 -21.98 17.57
CA GLY A 390 -26.37 -22.03 17.79
C GLY A 390 -27.14 -20.88 17.12
N LEU A 391 -28.36 -20.63 17.61
CA LEU A 391 -29.19 -19.50 17.15
C LEU A 391 -28.86 -18.26 17.97
N ALA A 392 -28.86 -17.09 17.30
CA ALA A 392 -28.74 -15.81 17.99
C ALA A 392 -29.76 -15.67 19.13
N THR A 393 -29.36 -14.96 20.17
CA THR A 393 -30.27 -14.58 21.27
C THR A 393 -31.09 -13.36 20.86
N GLU A 394 -32.23 -13.19 21.51
CA GLU A 394 -33.08 -11.99 21.37
C GLU A 394 -32.29 -10.71 21.65
N ASP A 395 -31.50 -10.71 22.73
CA ASP A 395 -30.57 -9.64 23.10
C ASP A 395 -29.67 -9.16 21.96
N ARG A 396 -29.16 -10.08 21.11
CA ARG A 396 -28.26 -9.72 19.99
C ARG A 396 -29.01 -9.05 18.85
N VAL A 397 -30.22 -9.52 18.55
CA VAL A 397 -31.07 -8.92 17.51
C VAL A 397 -31.57 -7.56 17.97
N HIS A 398 -32.00 -7.45 19.22
CA HIS A 398 -32.40 -6.21 19.85
C HIS A 398 -31.26 -5.19 19.79
N ALA A 399 -30.05 -5.55 20.27
CA ALA A 399 -28.90 -4.65 20.28
C ALA A 399 -28.47 -4.16 18.88
N LEU A 400 -28.76 -4.92 17.82
CA LEU A 400 -28.52 -4.46 16.45
C LEU A 400 -29.48 -3.33 16.05
N ILE A 401 -30.75 -3.40 16.47
CA ILE A 401 -31.77 -2.40 16.16
C ILE A 401 -31.59 -1.16 17.04
N TYR A 402 -31.39 -1.33 18.35
CA TYR A 402 -31.20 -0.23 19.29
C TYR A 402 -30.38 -0.68 20.53
N PRO A 403 -29.51 0.18 21.10
CA PRO A 403 -28.77 -0.13 22.32
C PRO A 403 -29.67 -0.42 23.54
N ARG A 404 -29.47 -1.57 24.17
CA ARG A 404 -30.29 -1.99 25.31
C ARG A 404 -30.07 -1.16 26.57
N TYR A 405 -31.11 -1.07 27.40
CA TYR A 405 -31.14 -0.37 28.70
C TYR A 405 -30.88 1.14 28.61
N LYS A 406 -31.06 1.73 27.43
CA LYS A 406 -30.80 3.13 27.15
C LYS A 406 -32.03 3.81 26.57
N ASP A 407 -32.05 5.13 26.63
CA ASP A 407 -32.97 5.95 25.87
C ASP A 407 -32.25 6.98 24.99
N SER A 408 -33.02 7.71 24.19
CA SER A 408 -32.52 8.66 23.20
C SER A 408 -31.79 9.87 23.80
N ASP A 409 -31.89 10.10 25.12
CA ASP A 409 -31.11 11.13 25.82
C ASP A 409 -29.68 10.64 26.13
N GLU A 410 -29.41 9.32 26.07
CA GLU A 410 -28.13 8.69 26.46
C GLU A 410 -27.28 8.23 25.26
N ILE A 411 -27.80 8.29 24.03
CA ILE A 411 -27.11 7.79 22.83
C ILE A 411 -27.16 8.77 21.66
N ASP A 412 -26.11 8.76 20.86
CA ASP A 412 -26.07 9.51 19.60
C ASP A 412 -26.91 8.80 18.53
N TYR A 413 -27.43 9.58 17.57
CA TYR A 413 -28.19 9.09 16.41
C TYR A 413 -27.47 7.96 15.64
N SER A 414 -26.14 8.02 15.53
CA SER A 414 -25.33 6.99 14.86
C SER A 414 -25.28 5.64 15.60
N SER A 415 -25.84 5.57 16.81
CA SER A 415 -25.75 4.40 17.68
C SER A 415 -26.94 3.43 17.54
N HIS A 416 -27.90 3.70 16.65
CA HIS A 416 -29.06 2.83 16.45
C HIS A 416 -29.39 2.59 14.97
N ASN A 417 -30.15 1.54 14.70
CA ASN A 417 -30.61 1.15 13.36
C ASN A 417 -32.14 1.04 13.27
N LEU A 418 -32.89 1.95 13.92
CA LEU A 418 -34.36 2.00 13.89
C LEU A 418 -34.96 2.05 12.48
N TRP A 419 -34.20 2.55 11.51
CA TRP A 419 -34.55 2.52 10.08
C TRP A 419 -34.81 1.10 9.53
N LEU A 420 -34.31 0.05 10.21
CA LEU A 420 -34.63 -1.35 9.90
C LEU A 420 -36.11 -1.66 10.12
N LEU A 421 -36.75 -1.00 11.09
CA LEU A 421 -38.18 -1.10 11.36
C LEU A 421 -38.94 -0.17 10.39
N ASP A 422 -38.65 1.12 10.49
CA ASP A 422 -39.19 2.14 9.60
C ASP A 422 -38.23 3.33 9.44
N ASP A 423 -38.12 3.87 8.24
CA ASP A 423 -37.21 5.01 7.97
C ASP A 423 -37.67 6.26 8.75
N ASP A 424 -38.97 6.41 9.01
CA ASP A 424 -39.53 7.54 9.77
C ASP A 424 -39.12 7.51 11.26
N LEU A 425 -38.81 6.33 11.80
CA LEU A 425 -38.42 6.16 13.21
C LEU A 425 -37.02 6.67 13.53
N ALA A 426 -36.21 6.94 12.51
CA ALA A 426 -34.90 7.53 12.71
C ALA A 426 -34.97 8.90 13.41
N TYR A 427 -36.08 9.64 13.22
CA TYR A 427 -36.26 11.00 13.77
C TYR A 427 -37.27 11.05 14.92
N ALA A 428 -37.52 9.92 15.57
CA ALA A 428 -38.43 9.86 16.72
C ALA A 428 -37.97 10.79 17.84
N GLN A 429 -38.93 11.48 18.49
CA GLN A 429 -38.63 12.46 19.54
C GLN A 429 -38.09 11.83 20.82
N TYR A 430 -38.60 10.65 21.17
CA TYR A 430 -38.11 9.88 22.30
C TYR A 430 -38.16 8.40 21.98
N VAL A 431 -37.06 7.70 22.26
CA VAL A 431 -36.97 6.24 22.13
C VAL A 431 -36.36 5.68 23.40
N SER A 432 -36.89 4.57 23.91
CA SER A 432 -36.32 3.86 25.07
C SER A 432 -36.35 2.35 24.85
N SER A 433 -35.33 1.68 25.38
CA SER A 433 -35.10 0.24 25.17
C SER A 433 -34.83 -0.50 26.48
N ASP A 434 -35.49 -1.66 26.67
CA ASP A 434 -35.42 -2.50 27.89
C ASP A 434 -35.71 -1.72 29.18
N ARG A 435 -36.67 -0.79 29.14
CA ARG A 435 -36.99 0.12 30.25
C ARG A 435 -38.46 0.03 30.63
N THR A 436 -38.77 0.44 31.86
CA THR A 436 -40.16 0.65 32.30
C THR A 436 -40.55 2.11 32.07
N PRO A 437 -41.84 2.47 32.19
CA PRO A 437 -42.25 3.87 32.10
C PRO A 437 -41.60 4.78 33.17
N ASP A 438 -41.11 4.26 34.29
CA ASP A 438 -40.41 5.05 35.33
C ASP A 438 -38.87 5.06 35.14
N GLY A 439 -38.37 4.52 34.03
CA GLY A 439 -36.96 4.50 33.65
C GLY A 439 -36.30 3.12 33.86
N ASN A 440 -35.10 3.11 34.45
CA ASN A 440 -34.32 1.88 34.66
C ASN A 440 -34.79 1.04 35.86
N TYR A 441 -35.65 1.58 36.71
CA TYR A 441 -36.16 0.86 37.87
C TYR A 441 -37.28 -0.09 37.43
N ARG A 442 -37.18 -1.37 37.84
CA ARG A 442 -38.18 -2.40 37.56
C ARG A 442 -38.69 -3.00 38.87
N ALA A 443 -39.90 -2.62 39.27
CA ALA A 443 -40.56 -3.25 40.40
C ALA A 443 -41.01 -4.69 40.06
N LYS A 444 -41.23 -5.51 41.09
CA LYS A 444 -41.71 -6.89 40.91
C LYS A 444 -43.11 -6.88 40.28
N GLY A 445 -43.21 -7.37 39.04
CA GLY A 445 -44.46 -7.40 38.26
C GLY A 445 -44.54 -6.36 37.13
N GLU A 446 -43.58 -5.45 37.03
CA GLU A 446 -43.49 -4.51 35.90
C GLU A 446 -42.82 -5.15 34.69
N TYR A 447 -43.35 -4.83 33.51
CA TYR A 447 -42.84 -5.27 32.23
C TYR A 447 -42.00 -4.15 31.62
N ALA A 448 -40.76 -4.48 31.24
CA ALA A 448 -39.99 -3.61 30.36
C ALA A 448 -40.49 -3.82 28.93
N HIS A 449 -40.54 -2.75 28.15
CA HIS A 449 -40.71 -2.82 26.70
C HIS A 449 -39.35 -3.02 26.04
N ASP A 450 -39.30 -3.81 24.96
CA ASP A 450 -38.05 -3.93 24.21
C ASP A 450 -37.74 -2.61 23.52
N LEU A 451 -38.70 -2.02 22.82
CA LEU A 451 -38.61 -0.63 22.35
C LEU A 451 -39.92 0.10 22.59
N LEU A 452 -39.82 1.34 23.06
CA LEU A 452 -40.90 2.30 23.07
C LEU A 452 -40.43 3.54 22.32
N VAL A 453 -41.25 3.98 21.37
CA VAL A 453 -41.04 5.17 20.56
C VAL A 453 -42.23 6.10 20.82
N ASN A 454 -41.95 7.33 21.24
CA ASN A 454 -42.95 8.37 21.36
C ASN A 454 -42.63 9.51 20.37
N ASN A 455 -43.54 9.72 19.42
CA ASN A 455 -43.42 10.72 18.37
C ASN A 455 -44.67 11.62 18.34
N GLN A 456 -44.79 12.52 19.33
CA GLN A 456 -45.91 13.44 19.57
C GLN A 456 -47.28 12.77 19.71
N ASN A 457 -47.87 12.36 18.59
CA ASN A 457 -49.23 11.84 18.48
C ASN A 457 -49.24 10.32 18.23
N GLU A 458 -48.08 9.71 18.05
CA GLU A 458 -47.94 8.27 17.82
C GLU A 458 -47.08 7.66 18.94
N LEU A 459 -47.66 6.71 19.67
CA LEU A 459 -46.91 5.86 20.58
C LEU A 459 -46.75 4.48 19.90
N MET A 460 -45.51 4.04 19.77
CA MET A 460 -45.19 2.72 19.25
C MET A 460 -44.46 1.90 20.30
N VAL A 461 -44.85 0.64 20.45
CA VAL A 461 -44.18 -0.31 21.33
C VAL A 461 -43.85 -1.55 20.52
N VAL A 462 -42.60 -1.97 20.58
CA VAL A 462 -42.07 -3.12 19.85
C VAL A 462 -41.70 -4.20 20.85
N GLU A 463 -42.11 -5.42 20.52
CA GLU A 463 -41.78 -6.65 21.21
C GLU A 463 -41.11 -7.59 20.20
N MET A 464 -39.87 -7.96 20.47
CA MET A 464 -39.05 -8.83 19.64
C MET A 464 -38.96 -10.21 20.27
N LYS A 465 -39.03 -11.25 19.45
CA LYS A 465 -38.80 -12.62 19.91
C LYS A 465 -37.52 -13.18 19.33
N ARG A 466 -36.96 -14.18 20.02
CA ARG A 466 -35.80 -14.92 19.51
C ARG A 466 -36.04 -15.46 18.08
N PRO A 467 -35.04 -15.37 17.17
CA PRO A 467 -35.08 -16.03 15.87
C PRO A 467 -35.36 -17.53 16.01
N GLN A 468 -36.17 -18.05 15.08
CA GLN A 468 -36.63 -19.42 14.95
C GLN A 468 -37.30 -19.98 16.22
N LYS A 469 -37.92 -19.12 17.02
CA LYS A 469 -38.72 -19.53 18.18
C LYS A 469 -39.92 -20.36 17.71
N THR A 470 -40.10 -21.53 18.31
CA THR A 470 -41.17 -22.46 17.94
C THR A 470 -42.34 -22.49 18.94
N GLY A 471 -42.14 -22.08 20.20
CA GLY A 471 -43.19 -22.16 21.23
C GLY A 471 -44.00 -20.87 21.39
N TYR A 472 -45.28 -20.91 21.05
CA TYR A 472 -46.27 -19.85 21.30
C TYR A 472 -47.52 -20.45 21.94
N SER A 473 -48.10 -19.80 22.95
CA SER A 473 -49.33 -20.27 23.61
C SER A 473 -50.07 -19.11 24.26
N ALA A 474 -51.38 -19.03 24.00
CA ALA A 474 -52.29 -18.08 24.63
C ALA A 474 -52.61 -18.44 26.10
N GLU A 475 -52.55 -19.74 26.44
CA GLU A 475 -52.87 -20.29 27.78
C GLU A 475 -51.66 -20.32 28.73
N SER A 476 -50.47 -19.96 28.23
CA SER A 476 -49.23 -20.00 29.00
C SER A 476 -49.06 -18.76 29.86
N ASP A 477 -48.85 -18.95 31.17
CA ASP A 477 -48.44 -17.89 32.10
C ASP A 477 -47.02 -17.36 31.86
N SER A 478 -46.22 -18.02 30.99
CA SER A 478 -44.90 -17.52 30.60
C SER A 478 -45.01 -16.32 29.65
N PRO A 479 -44.52 -15.12 30.02
CA PRO A 479 -44.54 -13.92 29.17
C PRO A 479 -43.83 -14.15 27.82
N THR A 480 -42.82 -15.03 27.81
CA THR A 480 -42.04 -15.33 26.61
C THR A 480 -42.83 -16.05 25.51
N ASN A 481 -43.94 -16.72 25.84
CA ASN A 481 -44.74 -17.51 24.89
C ASN A 481 -46.02 -16.80 24.43
N ASN A 482 -46.35 -15.65 25.02
CA ASN A 482 -47.54 -14.86 24.69
C ASN A 482 -47.16 -13.40 24.36
N PRO A 483 -46.55 -13.14 23.19
CA PRO A 483 -46.09 -11.80 22.80
C PRO A 483 -47.21 -10.75 22.75
N VAL A 484 -48.42 -11.15 22.36
CA VAL A 484 -49.57 -10.23 22.25
C VAL A 484 -50.02 -9.78 23.63
N ASP A 485 -50.15 -10.69 24.60
CA ASP A 485 -50.53 -10.35 25.98
C ASP A 485 -49.44 -9.52 26.67
N GLN A 486 -48.16 -9.79 26.38
CA GLN A 486 -47.05 -8.98 26.88
C GLN A 486 -47.16 -7.52 26.44
N LEU A 487 -47.43 -7.26 25.15
CA LEU A 487 -47.69 -5.91 24.64
C LEU A 487 -48.93 -5.30 25.31
N LYS A 488 -50.05 -6.03 25.39
CA LYS A 488 -51.29 -5.53 26.04
C LYS A 488 -51.00 -5.06 27.46
N ARG A 489 -50.25 -5.83 28.26
CA ARG A 489 -49.85 -5.48 29.62
C ARG A 489 -48.93 -4.27 29.70
N GLN A 490 -47.91 -4.18 28.83
CA GLN A 490 -47.03 -3.01 28.75
C GLN A 490 -47.85 -1.73 28.45
N ILE A 491 -48.79 -1.79 27.50
CA ILE A 491 -49.64 -0.64 27.17
C ILE A 491 -50.57 -0.27 28.33
N SER A 492 -51.15 -1.25 29.01
CA SER A 492 -51.95 -0.99 30.21
C SER A 492 -51.15 -0.30 31.31
N ASP A 493 -49.89 -0.70 31.55
CA ASP A 493 -49.01 -0.06 32.53
C ASP A 493 -48.68 1.40 32.15
N ILE A 494 -48.30 1.63 30.88
CA ILE A 494 -48.03 2.98 30.36
C ILE A 494 -49.27 3.88 30.55
N ARG A 495 -50.46 3.38 30.24
CA ARG A 495 -51.71 4.15 30.38
C ARG A 495 -52.11 4.42 31.82
N GLN A 496 -51.90 3.45 32.71
CA GLN A 496 -52.17 3.62 34.14
C GLN A 496 -51.29 4.72 34.74
N LYS A 497 -50.03 4.80 34.30
CA LYS A 497 -49.09 5.83 34.74
C LYS A 497 -49.32 7.18 34.06
N GLY A 498 -49.72 7.18 32.78
CA GLY A 498 -50.02 8.37 31.98
C GLY A 498 -48.78 9.23 31.64
N ARG A 499 -47.58 8.74 31.98
CA ARG A 499 -46.30 9.43 31.77
C ARG A 499 -45.16 8.43 31.60
N ILE A 500 -44.12 8.86 30.90
CA ILE A 500 -42.84 8.14 30.76
C ILE A 500 -41.72 9.04 31.27
N LYS A 501 -40.81 8.51 32.08
CA LYS A 501 -39.68 9.24 32.63
C LYS A 501 -38.39 8.94 31.87
N THR A 502 -37.77 9.96 31.30
CA THR A 502 -36.50 9.84 30.59
C THR A 502 -35.33 9.72 31.56
N SER A 503 -34.18 9.25 31.08
CA SER A 503 -32.91 9.17 31.82
C SER A 503 -32.45 10.53 32.35
N ALA A 504 -32.72 11.62 31.61
CA ALA A 504 -32.48 13.00 32.04
C ALA A 504 -33.48 13.50 33.10
N GLY A 505 -34.45 12.67 33.50
CA GLY A 505 -35.44 12.98 34.53
C GLY A 505 -36.65 13.78 34.02
N ARG A 506 -36.78 13.98 32.71
CA ARG A 506 -37.95 14.63 32.10
C ARG A 506 -39.13 13.67 32.08
N GLU A 507 -40.33 14.18 32.33
CA GLU A 507 -41.57 13.43 32.15
C GLU A 507 -42.20 13.75 30.80
N VAL A 508 -42.51 12.70 30.05
CA VAL A 508 -43.20 12.75 28.76
C VAL A 508 -44.63 12.26 28.99
N SER A 509 -45.60 13.16 28.83
CA SER A 509 -47.02 12.82 28.98
C SER A 509 -47.48 11.88 27.87
N VAL A 510 -48.26 10.86 28.23
CA VAL A 510 -48.91 9.93 27.29
C VAL A 510 -50.41 10.01 27.52
N PRO A 511 -51.15 10.75 26.68
CA PRO A 511 -52.60 10.87 26.81
C PRO A 511 -53.30 9.49 26.78
N PRO A 512 -54.36 9.27 27.58
CA PRO A 512 -55.04 7.97 27.64
C PRO A 512 -55.70 7.54 26.31
N ASP A 513 -56.06 8.51 25.48
CA ASP A 513 -56.70 8.35 24.18
C ASP A 513 -55.71 8.20 23.02
N THR A 514 -54.39 8.36 23.26
CA THR A 514 -53.36 8.15 22.24
C THR A 514 -53.47 6.76 21.64
N MET A 515 -53.61 6.70 20.32
CA MET A 515 -53.58 5.45 19.57
C MET A 515 -52.17 4.87 19.66
N VAL A 516 -52.09 3.59 20.01
CA VAL A 516 -50.82 2.89 20.14
C VAL A 516 -50.64 1.92 18.98
N ARG A 517 -49.44 1.87 18.41
CA ARG A 517 -49.03 0.82 17.47
C ARG A 517 -48.12 -0.18 18.16
N GLY A 518 -48.59 -1.42 18.28
CA GLY A 518 -47.80 -2.54 18.77
C GLY A 518 -47.14 -3.27 17.61
N TYR A 519 -45.85 -3.55 17.70
CA TYR A 519 -45.16 -4.43 16.77
C TYR A 519 -44.72 -5.69 17.49
N VAL A 520 -45.10 -6.86 16.97
CA VAL A 520 -44.49 -8.13 17.35
C VAL A 520 -43.58 -8.57 16.22
N ILE A 521 -42.30 -8.72 16.48
CA ILE A 521 -41.31 -9.16 15.50
C ILE A 521 -40.86 -10.57 15.85
N ALA A 522 -41.17 -11.52 14.97
CA ALA A 522 -40.92 -12.94 15.20
C ALA A 522 -40.83 -13.71 13.89
N ASP A 523 -40.10 -14.82 13.85
CA ASP A 523 -40.10 -15.69 12.66
C ASP A 523 -41.46 -16.35 12.44
N TRP A 524 -41.89 -16.38 11.18
CA TRP A 524 -43.17 -16.97 10.82
C TRP A 524 -43.08 -18.50 10.74
N ASN A 525 -43.94 -19.19 11.48
CA ASN A 525 -44.09 -20.64 11.46
C ASN A 525 -45.53 -21.04 11.81
N ASP A 526 -45.85 -22.32 11.62
CA ASP A 526 -47.20 -22.85 11.87
C ASP A 526 -47.69 -22.60 13.30
N ASN A 527 -46.79 -22.66 14.29
CA ASN A 527 -47.15 -22.41 15.69
C ASN A 527 -47.53 -20.95 15.93
N LEU A 528 -46.78 -19.99 15.39
CA LEU A 528 -47.12 -18.57 15.45
C LEU A 528 -48.43 -18.30 14.72
N GLN A 529 -48.60 -18.88 13.53
CA GLN A 529 -49.82 -18.72 12.74
C GLN A 529 -51.06 -19.23 13.48
N ASN A 530 -51.00 -20.43 14.06
CA ASN A 530 -52.10 -21.00 14.84
C ASN A 530 -52.42 -20.14 16.07
N TYR A 531 -51.40 -19.67 16.79
CA TYR A 531 -51.56 -18.76 17.92
C TYR A 531 -52.26 -17.45 17.53
N LEU A 532 -51.86 -16.84 16.41
CA LEU A 532 -52.46 -15.60 15.92
C LEU A 532 -53.91 -15.79 15.46
N GLN A 533 -54.25 -16.93 14.88
CA GLN A 533 -55.63 -17.28 14.52
C GLN A 533 -56.51 -17.43 15.77
N MET A 534 -56.01 -18.05 16.83
CA MET A 534 -56.73 -18.15 18.11
C MET A 534 -56.96 -16.78 18.76
N GLU A 535 -56.04 -15.83 18.55
CA GLU A 535 -56.18 -14.44 18.98
C GLU A 535 -56.88 -13.56 17.91
N ASP A 536 -57.71 -14.13 17.03
CA ASP A 536 -58.51 -13.45 15.97
C ASP A 536 -57.73 -12.42 15.11
N PHE A 537 -56.45 -12.64 14.85
CA PHE A 537 -55.70 -11.75 13.96
C PHE A 537 -56.08 -11.96 12.50
N VAL A 538 -56.10 -10.87 11.73
CA VAL A 538 -56.21 -10.94 10.28
C VAL A 538 -54.83 -11.26 9.71
N ILE A 539 -54.67 -12.46 9.16
CA ILE A 539 -53.43 -12.90 8.51
C ILE A 539 -53.45 -12.49 7.04
N THR A 540 -52.36 -11.91 6.55
CA THR A 540 -52.18 -11.52 5.15
C THR A 540 -50.75 -11.77 4.69
N ASN A 541 -50.57 -11.94 3.39
CA ASN A 541 -49.26 -12.15 2.76
C ASN A 541 -48.88 -11.00 1.82
N TYR A 542 -49.55 -9.85 1.93
CA TYR A 542 -49.27 -8.72 1.06
C TYR A 542 -47.89 -8.12 1.38
N GLY A 543 -46.92 -8.38 0.49
CA GLY A 543 -45.51 -8.00 0.69
C GLY A 543 -44.80 -8.80 1.78
N GLY A 544 -45.18 -10.08 1.98
CA GLY A 544 -44.63 -11.00 2.99
C GLY A 544 -45.64 -11.34 4.10
N GLN A 545 -45.41 -12.47 4.79
CA GLN A 545 -46.30 -12.94 5.85
C GLN A 545 -46.37 -11.93 7.00
N MET A 546 -47.60 -11.56 7.36
CA MET A 546 -47.89 -10.66 8.47
C MET A 546 -49.29 -10.92 9.02
N ALA A 547 -49.53 -10.39 10.22
CA ALA A 547 -50.86 -10.34 10.78
C ALA A 547 -51.13 -8.98 11.41
N TYR A 548 -52.39 -8.60 11.53
CA TYR A 548 -52.75 -7.41 12.31
C TYR A 548 -54.11 -7.57 13.00
N ARG A 549 -54.28 -6.87 14.13
CA ARG A 549 -55.54 -6.78 14.86
C ARG A 549 -55.63 -5.45 15.60
N TYR A 550 -56.82 -4.85 15.57
CA TYR A 550 -57.13 -3.68 16.39
C TYR A 550 -57.86 -4.10 17.67
N PHE A 551 -57.36 -3.65 18.81
CA PHE A 551 -57.93 -3.84 20.14
C PHE A 551 -58.58 -2.55 20.61
N GLN A 552 -59.90 -2.46 20.44
CA GLN A 552 -60.67 -1.23 20.68
C GLN A 552 -60.58 -0.72 22.12
N SER A 553 -60.63 -1.60 23.12
CA SER A 553 -60.54 -1.22 24.54
C SER A 553 -59.20 -0.57 24.91
N LEU A 554 -58.13 -0.95 24.21
CA LEU A 554 -56.78 -0.43 24.41
C LEU A 554 -56.39 0.60 23.35
N ASN A 555 -57.30 1.02 22.46
CA ASN A 555 -57.00 1.83 21.26
C ASN A 555 -55.62 1.47 20.64
N LEU A 556 -55.41 0.17 20.43
CA LEU A 556 -54.12 -0.44 20.12
C LEU A 556 -54.22 -1.22 18.82
N MET A 557 -53.43 -0.86 17.82
CA MET A 557 -53.24 -1.66 16.61
C MET A 557 -51.99 -2.51 16.76
N ILE A 558 -52.10 -3.84 16.78
CA ILE A 558 -50.94 -4.73 16.78
C ILE A 558 -50.69 -5.25 15.38
N GLU A 559 -49.45 -5.12 14.91
CA GLU A 559 -48.92 -5.72 13.69
C GLU A 559 -47.86 -6.78 14.04
N VAL A 560 -48.02 -7.99 13.53
CA VAL A 560 -47.02 -9.05 13.65
C VAL A 560 -46.27 -9.18 12.34
N VAL A 561 -44.96 -9.02 12.39
CA VAL A 561 -44.08 -8.90 11.23
C VAL A 561 -42.94 -9.91 11.33
N ALA A 562 -42.71 -10.66 10.24
CA ALA A 562 -41.59 -11.59 10.15
C ALA A 562 -40.23 -10.86 10.11
N PHE A 563 -39.18 -11.44 10.71
CA PHE A 563 -37.83 -10.88 10.62
C PHE A 563 -37.36 -10.75 9.16
N ASP A 564 -37.59 -11.78 8.33
CA ASP A 564 -37.28 -11.76 6.91
C ASP A 564 -37.92 -10.58 6.19
N ARG A 565 -39.16 -10.23 6.58
CA ARG A 565 -39.87 -9.10 5.98
C ARG A 565 -39.24 -7.76 6.32
N LEU A 566 -38.70 -7.59 7.53
CA LEU A 566 -37.95 -6.38 7.90
C LEU A 566 -36.67 -6.26 7.07
N VAL A 567 -35.93 -7.37 6.95
CA VAL A 567 -34.72 -7.44 6.13
C VAL A 567 -35.02 -7.12 4.66
N ASP A 568 -36.08 -7.69 4.10
CA ASP A 568 -36.47 -7.45 2.71
C ASP A 568 -36.90 -6.01 2.48
N ARG A 569 -37.69 -5.43 3.38
CA ARG A 569 -38.08 -4.01 3.30
C ARG A 569 -36.85 -3.09 3.40
N ALA A 570 -35.96 -3.34 4.36
CA ALA A 570 -34.72 -2.60 4.54
C ALA A 570 -33.81 -2.72 3.29
N THR A 571 -33.73 -3.92 2.70
CA THR A 571 -32.98 -4.16 1.46
C THR A 571 -33.57 -3.39 0.29
N ASN A 572 -34.87 -3.50 0.05
CA ASN A 572 -35.55 -2.81 -1.05
C ASN A 572 -35.45 -1.28 -0.92
N ARG A 573 -35.56 -0.75 0.30
CA ARG A 573 -35.32 0.67 0.60
C ARG A 573 -33.87 1.06 0.30
N ASN A 574 -32.90 0.23 0.68
CA ASN A 574 -31.49 0.51 0.44
C ASN A 574 -31.10 0.41 -1.05
N GLU A 575 -31.70 -0.54 -1.78
CA GLU A 575 -31.55 -0.76 -3.22
C GLU A 575 -31.92 0.50 -4.02
N ALA A 576 -32.97 1.22 -3.60
CA ALA A 576 -33.36 2.49 -4.23
C ALA A 576 -32.22 3.53 -4.18
N PHE A 577 -31.49 3.61 -3.07
CA PHE A 577 -30.33 4.49 -2.95
C PHE A 577 -29.12 3.97 -3.74
N VAL A 578 -28.91 2.65 -3.80
CA VAL A 578 -27.88 2.03 -4.67
C VAL A 578 -28.13 2.39 -6.13
N GLN A 579 -29.37 2.25 -6.62
CA GLN A 579 -29.75 2.62 -7.99
C GLN A 579 -29.54 4.12 -8.26
N MET A 580 -29.75 5.00 -7.27
CA MET A 580 -29.42 6.43 -7.39
C MET A 580 -27.91 6.68 -7.52
N LEU A 581 -27.08 5.93 -6.78
CA LEU A 581 -25.61 6.01 -6.87
C LEU A 581 -25.09 5.49 -8.22
N GLU A 582 -25.69 4.42 -8.74
CA GLU A 582 -25.37 3.84 -10.04
C GLU A 582 -25.91 4.65 -11.24
N GLY A 583 -26.66 5.73 -10.99
CA GLY A 583 -27.26 6.55 -12.04
C GLY A 583 -28.43 5.88 -12.78
N ARG A 584 -29.02 4.83 -12.20
CA ARG A 584 -30.13 4.04 -12.77
C ARG A 584 -31.52 4.51 -12.30
N SER A 585 -31.58 5.53 -11.44
CA SER A 585 -32.83 6.09 -10.90
C SER A 585 -33.60 6.92 -11.95
N THR A 586 -34.35 6.26 -12.83
CA THR A 586 -35.40 6.93 -13.62
C THR A 586 -36.74 6.78 -12.92
N TYR A 587 -37.31 7.89 -12.45
CA TYR A 587 -38.67 7.96 -11.92
C TYR A 587 -39.68 7.84 -13.08
N ASP A 588 -39.95 6.62 -13.57
CA ASP A 588 -41.01 6.38 -14.54
C ASP A 588 -42.20 5.69 -13.84
N ARG A 589 -43.07 6.48 -13.22
CA ARG A 589 -44.35 5.99 -12.69
C ARG A 589 -45.30 5.73 -13.85
N LYS A 590 -45.26 4.52 -14.44
CA LYS A 590 -46.46 3.95 -15.08
C LYS A 590 -47.19 3.11 -14.04
N PRO A 591 -48.44 3.43 -13.69
CA PRO A 591 -49.22 2.61 -12.78
C PRO A 591 -49.46 1.24 -13.43
N LYS A 592 -48.85 0.18 -12.89
CA LYS A 592 -49.29 -1.19 -13.15
C LYS A 592 -50.49 -1.46 -12.25
N GLY A 593 -51.67 -1.12 -12.77
CA GLY A 593 -52.95 -1.43 -12.14
C GLY A 593 -54.02 -1.47 -13.21
N THR A 594 -54.44 -2.68 -13.57
CA THR A 594 -55.63 -2.97 -14.38
C THR A 594 -56.87 -2.39 -13.70
N LEU A 595 -57.32 -1.21 -14.14
CA LEU A 595 -58.73 -0.87 -14.04
C LEU A 595 -59.46 -1.67 -15.12
N GLY A 596 -60.20 -2.68 -14.65
CA GLY A 596 -60.99 -3.59 -15.47
C GLY A 596 -62.07 -2.86 -16.26
N SER A 597 -62.25 -3.37 -17.48
CA SER A 597 -63.37 -3.10 -18.37
C SER A 597 -64.72 -3.45 -17.74
N LEU A 598 -65.53 -2.42 -17.52
CA LEU A 598 -67.00 -2.44 -17.52
C LEU A 598 -67.35 -1.26 -18.43
N GLY A 599 -67.91 -1.38 -19.63
CA GLY A 599 -68.96 -2.26 -20.12
C GLY A 599 -69.88 -1.33 -20.91
N ALA A 600 -69.83 -1.40 -22.25
CA ALA A 600 -70.77 -0.68 -23.12
C ALA A 600 -70.99 -1.50 -24.39
N THR A 601 -71.85 -2.51 -24.27
CA THR A 601 -72.57 -3.08 -25.40
C THR A 601 -73.62 -2.06 -25.84
N GLY A 602 -73.43 -1.46 -27.01
CA GLY A 602 -74.43 -0.65 -27.71
C GLY A 602 -74.47 -1.07 -29.17
N GLY A 603 -75.31 -2.07 -29.46
CA GLY A 603 -75.57 -2.55 -30.80
C GLY A 603 -76.45 -1.58 -31.60
N THR A 604 -76.18 -1.48 -32.88
CA THR A 604 -77.05 -0.88 -33.89
C THR A 604 -78.18 -1.84 -34.26
N ARG A 605 -79.37 -1.61 -33.70
CA ARG A 605 -80.67 -1.52 -34.42
C ARG A 605 -81.81 -1.24 -33.46
#